data_AF-A0A662G504-F1
#
_entry.id   AF-A0A662G504-F1
#
_cell.length_a   1.000
_cell.length_b   1.000
_cell.length_c   1.000
_cell.angle_alpha   90.00
_cell.angle_beta   90.00
_cell.angle_gamma   90.00
#
_symmetry.space_group_name_H-M   'P 1'
#
loop_
_entity.id
_entity.type
_entity.pdbx_description
1 polymer ?
#
loop_
_entity_poly.entity_id
_entity_poly.type
_entity_poly.pdbx_seq_one_letter_code
_entity_poly.pdbx_strand_id
1 'polypeptide(L)' 'MTLLGTFHATPEEFTKAFNLISSGVIDVKPLITREVPLSEIKEVFDRILPSKRDLKVAIIP' A
#
# COMPACT_ATOMS: atom_id res chain seq x y z
N MET A 1 17.85 -21.48 18.55
CA MET A 1 16.62 -21.15 17.80
C MET A 1 16.29 -19.69 18.10
N THR A 2 16.04 -18.86 17.09
CA THR A 2 15.74 -17.42 17.27
C THR A 2 14.34 -17.12 16.76
N LEU A 3 13.53 -16.45 17.58
CA LEU A 3 12.20 -15.95 17.23
C LEU A 3 12.25 -14.41 17.26
N LEU A 4 11.85 -13.76 16.16
CA LEU A 4 11.79 -12.31 16.04
C LEU A 4 10.36 -11.89 15.69
N GLY A 5 9.80 -10.97 16.47
CA GLY A 5 8.57 -10.27 16.12
C GLY A 5 8.88 -8.94 15.43
N THR A 6 8.07 -8.55 14.45
CA THR A 6 8.19 -7.26 13.74
C THR A 6 6.83 -6.56 13.76
N PHE A 7 6.81 -5.25 14.00
CA PHE A 7 5.59 -4.46 14.04
C PHE A 7 5.86 -3.06 13.48
N HIS A 8 5.07 -2.66 12.48
CA HIS A 8 5.20 -1.39 11.76
C HIS A 8 6.61 -1.13 11.20
N ALA A 9 6.82 0.09 10.69
CA ALA A 9 8.08 0.55 10.14
C ALA A 9 8.72 1.61 11.07
N THR A 10 10.04 1.58 11.20
CA THR A 10 10.83 2.64 11.81
C THR A 10 11.07 3.80 10.81
N PRO A 11 11.49 5.00 11.28
CA PRO A 11 11.88 6.09 10.39
C PRO A 11 13.02 5.71 9.42
N GLU A 12 13.94 4.86 9.86
CA GLU A 12 15.05 4.37 9.03
C GLU A 12 14.55 3.47 7.91
N GLU A 13 13.60 2.56 8.23
CA GLU A 13 12.96 1.68 7.25
C GLU A 13 12.16 2.48 6.23
N PHE A 14 11.45 3.53 6.65
CA PHE A 14 10.76 4.45 5.75
C PHE A 14 11.74 5.13 4.79
N THR A 15 12.84 5.69 5.32
CA THR A 15 13.88 6.37 4.52
C THR A 15 14.46 5.42 3.48
N LYS A 16 14.75 4.17 3.88
CA LYS A 16 15.23 3.13 2.97
C LYS A 16 14.21 2.81 1.88
N ALA A 17 12.94 2.61 2.24
CA ALA A 17 11.88 2.33 1.28
C ALA A 17 11.70 3.48 0.27
N PHE A 18 11.70 4.72 0.75
CA PHE A 18 11.63 5.90 -0.10
C PHE A 18 12.79 5.98 -1.11
N ASN A 19 14.01 5.71 -0.66
CA ASN A 19 15.18 5.70 -1.55
C ASN A 19 15.09 4.61 -2.63
N LEU A 20 14.56 3.43 -2.29
CA LEU A 20 14.34 2.35 -3.26
C LEU A 20 13.29 2.71 -4.32
N ILE A 21 12.22 3.38 -3.91
CA ILE A 21 11.15 3.83 -4.80
C ILE A 21 11.65 4.97 -5.70
N SER A 22 12.25 6.00 -5.11
CA SER A 22 12.69 7.21 -5.83
C SER A 22 13.85 6.95 -6.79
N SER A 23 14.72 6.00 -6.49
CA SER A 23 15.78 5.55 -7.41
C SER A 23 15.29 4.65 -8.54
N GLY A 24 14.02 4.22 -8.52
CA GLY A 24 13.46 3.31 -9.51
C GLY A 24 13.91 1.85 -9.36
N VAL A 25 14.62 1.51 -8.29
CA VAL A 25 15.01 0.12 -7.98
C VAL A 25 13.78 -0.76 -7.75
N ILE A 26 12.72 -0.18 -7.19
CA ILE A 26 11.42 -0.84 -7.02
C ILE A 26 10.32 0.03 -7.63
N ASP A 27 9.64 -0.47 -8.65
CA ASP A 27 8.41 0.13 -9.17
C ASP A 27 7.19 -0.35 -8.38
N VAL A 28 6.62 0.55 -7.57
CA VAL A 28 5.46 0.26 -6.74
C VAL A 28 4.14 0.59 -7.43
N LYS A 29 4.14 1.30 -8.57
CA LYS A 29 2.91 1.70 -9.26
C LYS A 29 2.01 0.52 -9.62
N PRO A 30 2.52 -0.64 -10.08
CA PRO A 30 1.69 -1.81 -10.39
C PRO A 30 0.95 -2.40 -9.19
N LEU A 31 1.31 -2.04 -7.95
CA LEU A 31 0.57 -2.48 -6.77
C LEU A 31 -0.81 -1.82 -6.67
N ILE A 32 -0.97 -0.62 -7.25
CA ILE A 32 -2.25 0.10 -7.30
C ILE A 32 -3.11 -0.55 -8.38
N THR A 33 -4.14 -1.30 -7.97
CA THR A 33 -5.05 -2.00 -8.89
C THR A 33 -6.29 -1.19 -9.23
N ARG A 34 -6.58 -0.14 -8.46
CA ARG A 34 -7.72 0.76 -8.68
C ARG A 34 -7.43 2.14 -8.12
N GLU A 35 -7.90 3.18 -8.80
CA GLU A 35 -7.96 4.55 -8.31
C GLU A 35 -9.43 4.99 -8.26
N VAL A 36 -9.84 5.68 -7.20
CA VAL A 36 -11.20 6.23 -7.07
C VAL A 36 -11.17 7.62 -6.42
N PRO A 37 -12.18 8.47 -6.66
CA PRO A 37 -12.32 9.71 -5.92
C PRO A 37 -12.70 9.47 -4.45
N LEU A 38 -12.41 10.45 -3.59
CA LEU A 38 -12.75 10.42 -2.16
C LEU A 38 -14.25 10.20 -1.91
N SER A 39 -15.11 10.69 -2.81
CA SER A 39 -16.57 10.48 -2.75
C SER A 39 -16.98 9.01 -2.77
N GLU A 40 -16.15 8.11 -3.29
CA GLU A 40 -16.42 6.67 -3.41
C GLU A 40 -15.78 5.84 -2.28
N ILE A 41 -15.15 6.47 -1.28
CA ILE A 41 -14.39 5.76 -0.24
C ILE A 41 -15.23 4.69 0.49
N LYS A 42 -16.53 4.94 0.71
CA LYS A 42 -17.43 3.97 1.34
C LYS A 42 -17.58 2.70 0.49
N GLU A 43 -17.77 2.83 -0.82
CA GLU A 43 -17.89 1.68 -1.73
C GLU A 43 -16.61 0.84 -1.69
N VAL A 44 -15.45 1.49 -1.66
CA VAL A 44 -14.15 0.79 -1.58
C VAL A 44 -14.10 -0.08 -0.34
N PHE A 45 -14.42 0.46 0.85
CA PHE A 45 -14.43 -0.33 2.08
C PHE A 45 -15.48 -1.46 2.05
N ASP A 46 -16.67 -1.21 1.52
CA ASP A 46 -17.73 -2.21 1.39
C ASP A 46 -17.32 -3.39 0.46
N ARG A 47 -16.41 -3.14 -0.52
CA ARG A 47 -15.96 -4.12 -1.52
C ARG A 47 -14.62 -4.81 -1.22
N ILE A 48 -13.78 -4.24 -0.36
CA ILE A 48 -12.47 -4.83 -0.01
C ILE A 48 -12.63 -6.18 0.68
N LEU A 49 -13.61 -6.31 1.58
CA LEU A 49 -13.83 -7.54 2.35
C LEU A 49 -14.36 -8.71 1.50
N PRO A 50 -15.32 -8.52 0.57
CA PRO A 50 -15.94 -9.65 -0.13
C PRO A 50 -15.19 -10.12 -1.37
N SER A 51 -14.47 -9.24 -2.07
CA SER A 51 -14.06 -9.51 -3.46
C SER A 51 -12.64 -10.05 -3.63
N LYS A 52 -11.70 -9.71 -2.73
CA LYS A 52 -10.23 -9.98 -2.88
C LYS A 52 -9.64 -9.64 -4.26
N ARG A 53 -10.31 -8.79 -5.06
CA ARG A 53 -9.88 -8.44 -6.42
C ARG A 53 -8.85 -7.31 -6.44
N ASP A 54 -8.92 -6.43 -5.45
CA ASP A 54 -8.03 -5.29 -5.33
C ASP A 54 -6.83 -5.62 -4.42
N LEU A 55 -5.62 -5.29 -4.88
CA LEU A 55 -4.38 -5.42 -4.10
C LEU A 55 -4.11 -4.16 -3.29
N LYS A 56 -4.20 -2.99 -3.93
CA LYS A 56 -4.12 -1.67 -3.30
C LYS A 56 -5.02 -0.71 -4.08
N VAL A 57 -5.88 0.01 -3.37
CA VAL A 57 -6.70 1.08 -3.93
C VAL A 57 -6.12 2.43 -3.52
N ALA A 58 -5.94 3.33 -4.48
CA ALA A 58 -5.58 4.73 -4.21
C ALA A 58 -6.85 5.59 -4.17
N ILE A 59 -7.03 6.34 -3.08
CA ILE A 59 -8.10 7.34 -2.95
C ILE A 59 -7.53 8.68 -3.38
N ILE A 60 -8.11 9.26 -4.43
CA ILE A 60 -7.74 10.56 -4.99
C ILE A 60 -8.64 11.62 -4.36
N PRO A 61 -8.09 12.76 -3.89
CA PRO A 61 -8.86 13.82 -3.22
C PRO A 61 -10.09 14.32 -3.98
#